data_AF-A0A922XI90-F1
#
_entry.id   AF-A0A922XI90-F1
#
_cell.length_a   1.000
_cell.length_b   1.000
_cell.length_c   1.000
_cell.angle_alpha   90.00
_cell.angle_beta   90.00
_cell.angle_gamma   90.00
#
_symmetry.space_group_name_H-M   'P 1'
#
loop_
_entity.id
_entity.type
_entity.pdbx_description
1 polymer ?
#
loop_
_entity_poly.entity_id
_entity_poly.type
_entity_poly.pdbx_seq_one_letter_code
_entity_poly.pdbx_strand_id
1 'polypeptide(L)'
;MVAVPSRPHRRDAESGRQWLAARLPRTELRLLDRQGFVSRERLPSGTTCAKLRFRDGTGRQRVVYLGVGPVRAEQIAAYLAERQAQVRRRRALNQLRRRGRRLLRQVKPRLAPHIKASEWHFHGRQLRRKRRCAEAETTTFILHNANTKGLSMTQAYAVQPTDRPTAITATSGSQHDGMRQWAQSQDSPFDAAVGYLTADLCDLAAGFAAPLKAALQATPAATLQHADLVEEARFFLQLSRQAERCLRLAPRVDAHPSRAKKSAVDTDVLVAPTPPPAASIPAST
;
A
#
# COMPACT_ATOMS: atom_id res chain seq x y z
N MET A 1 6.57 -21.25 -2.98
CA MET A 1 6.22 -21.25 -1.54
C MET A 1 7.35 -20.60 -0.76
N VAL A 2 7.15 -19.42 -0.18
CA VAL A 2 8.13 -18.82 0.73
C VAL A 2 7.92 -19.49 2.09
N ALA A 3 8.89 -20.27 2.55
CA ALA A 3 8.84 -20.86 3.89
C ALA A 3 8.61 -19.74 4.91
N VAL A 4 7.47 -19.79 5.62
CA VAL A 4 7.21 -18.87 6.72
C VAL A 4 8.27 -19.17 7.78
N PRO A 5 9.18 -18.23 8.10
CA PRO A 5 10.21 -18.50 9.08
C PRO A 5 9.54 -18.82 10.41
N SER A 6 9.80 -20.02 10.93
CA SER A 6 9.39 -20.43 12.27
C SER A 6 9.77 -19.33 13.26
N ARG A 7 8.85 -18.95 14.15
CA ARG A 7 9.14 -17.93 15.18
C ARG A 7 10.39 -18.39 15.92
N PRO A 8 11.46 -17.57 15.99
CA PRO A 8 12.67 -17.98 16.68
C PRO A 8 12.33 -18.30 18.14
N HIS A 9 12.82 -19.43 18.63
CA HIS A 9 12.60 -19.77 20.03
C HIS A 9 13.33 -18.76 20.90
N ARG A 10 12.69 -18.30 21.99
CA ARG A 10 13.27 -17.35 22.94
C ARG A 10 14.67 -17.79 23.45
N ARG A 11 14.91 -19.11 23.52
CA ARG A 11 16.22 -19.70 23.87
C ARG A 11 17.31 -19.38 22.84
N ASP A 12 16.97 -19.33 21.56
CA ASP A 12 17.92 -19.03 20.48
C ASP A 12 18.39 -17.57 20.55
N ALA A 13 17.46 -16.65 20.80
CA ALA A 13 17.77 -15.23 20.98
C ALA A 13 18.67 -15.00 22.22
N GLU A 14 18.42 -15.69 23.33
CA GLU A 14 19.26 -15.60 24.53
C GLU A 14 20.68 -16.12 24.27
N SER A 15 20.81 -17.24 23.54
CA SER A 15 22.10 -17.82 23.17
C SER A 15 22.90 -16.86 22.28
N GLY A 16 22.25 -16.24 21.29
CA GLY A 16 22.83 -15.20 20.44
C GLY A 16 23.28 -13.97 21.24
N ARG A 17 22.47 -13.53 22.21
CA ARG A 17 22.79 -12.42 23.12
C ARG A 17 24.03 -12.71 23.95
N GLN A 18 24.11 -13.88 24.58
CA GLN A 18 25.25 -14.27 25.42
C GLN A 18 26.54 -14.30 24.61
N TRP A 19 26.50 -14.87 23.40
CA TRP A 19 27.65 -14.91 22.50
C TRP A 19 28.15 -13.52 22.13
N LEU A 20 27.24 -12.58 21.84
CA LEU A 20 27.60 -11.19 21.51
C LEU A 20 28.14 -10.46 22.74
N ALA A 21 27.53 -10.63 23.90
CA ALA A 21 27.96 -9.98 25.14
C ALA A 21 29.38 -10.41 25.56
N ALA A 22 29.81 -11.63 25.21
CA ALA A 22 31.17 -12.10 25.43
C ALA A 22 32.22 -11.51 24.46
N ARG A 23 31.79 -10.88 23.35
CA ARG A 23 32.69 -10.44 22.26
C ARG A 23 32.65 -8.94 21.98
N LEU A 24 31.55 -8.28 22.34
CA LEU A 24 31.33 -6.87 22.06
C LEU A 24 31.23 -6.10 23.39
N PRO A 25 31.86 -4.91 23.47
CA PRO A 25 31.62 -3.99 24.57
C PRO A 25 30.13 -3.68 24.71
N ARG A 26 29.68 -3.40 25.95
CA ARG A 26 28.28 -3.05 26.23
C ARG A 26 27.78 -1.85 25.40
N THR A 27 28.66 -0.90 25.11
CA THR A 27 28.37 0.27 24.27
C THR A 27 28.03 -0.14 22.83
N GLU A 28 28.80 -1.05 22.24
CA GLU A 28 28.55 -1.57 20.89
C GLU A 28 27.30 -2.46 20.86
N LEU A 29 27.08 -3.28 21.89
CA LEU A 29 25.89 -4.11 21.99
C LEU A 29 24.61 -3.28 21.96
N ARG A 30 24.59 -2.10 22.62
CA ARG A 30 23.46 -1.16 22.57
C ARG A 30 23.23 -0.56 21.18
N LEU A 31 24.27 -0.41 20.36
CA LEU A 31 24.12 0.08 18.99
C LEU A 31 23.36 -0.93 18.12
N LEU A 32 23.48 -2.23 18.41
CA LEU A 32 22.79 -3.28 17.66
C LEU A 32 21.25 -3.20 17.76
N ASP A 33 20.72 -2.48 18.75
CA ASP A 33 19.28 -2.23 18.88
C ASP A 33 18.70 -1.40 17.72
N ARG A 34 19.55 -0.59 17.06
CA ARG A 34 19.12 0.35 16.01
C ARG A 34 19.65 0.01 14.62
N GLN A 35 20.69 -0.82 14.57
CA GLN A 35 21.42 -1.12 13.34
C GLN A 35 22.12 -2.48 13.40
N GLY A 36 22.61 -2.89 12.25
CA GLY A 36 23.38 -4.12 12.09
C GLY A 36 22.53 -5.30 11.65
N PHE A 37 23.17 -6.23 10.96
CA PHE A 37 22.54 -7.40 10.36
C PHE A 37 23.55 -8.52 10.18
N VAL A 38 23.04 -9.76 10.15
CA VAL A 38 23.82 -10.94 9.76
C VAL A 38 23.73 -11.10 8.25
N SER A 39 24.88 -11.16 7.60
CA SER A 39 25.04 -11.46 6.17
C SER A 39 25.63 -12.85 6.02
N ARG A 40 25.12 -13.63 5.07
CA ARG A 40 25.67 -14.92 4.67
C ARG A 40 26.37 -14.76 3.33
N GLU A 41 27.53 -15.36 3.18
CA GLU A 41 28.36 -15.30 1.97
C GLU A 41 28.88 -16.70 1.66
N ARG A 42 28.87 -17.08 0.38
CA ARG A 42 29.49 -18.34 -0.07
C ARG A 42 30.97 -18.11 -0.29
N LEU A 43 31.79 -18.95 0.33
CA LEU A 43 33.23 -18.99 0.13
C LEU A 43 33.57 -19.74 -1.18
N PRO A 44 34.79 -19.58 -1.74
CA PRO A 44 35.24 -20.35 -2.89
C PRO A 44 35.15 -21.87 -2.70
N SER A 45 35.24 -22.36 -1.47
CA SER A 45 35.04 -23.77 -1.11
C SER A 45 33.58 -24.26 -1.24
N GLY A 46 32.63 -23.38 -1.61
CA GLY A 46 31.19 -23.66 -1.62
C GLY A 46 30.51 -23.53 -0.26
N THR A 47 31.30 -23.46 0.82
CA THR A 47 30.84 -23.33 2.20
C THR A 47 30.20 -21.95 2.45
N THR A 48 29.12 -21.88 3.24
CA THR A 48 28.52 -20.60 3.64
C THR A 48 29.15 -20.09 4.94
N CYS A 49 29.68 -18.88 4.94
CA CYS A 49 30.17 -18.17 6.12
C CYS A 49 29.20 -17.04 6.49
N ALA A 50 28.97 -16.86 7.79
CA ALA A 50 28.15 -15.76 8.29
C ALA A 50 29.01 -14.66 8.94
N LYS A 51 28.63 -13.41 8.68
CA LYS A 51 29.26 -12.22 9.24
C LYS A 51 28.23 -11.26 9.79
N LEU A 52 28.45 -10.76 11.01
CA LEU A 52 27.71 -9.65 11.58
C LEU A 52 28.33 -8.34 11.09
N ARG A 53 27.52 -7.49 10.45
CA ARG A 53 27.91 -6.15 10.01
C ARG A 53 27.16 -5.11 10.83
N PHE A 54 27.87 -4.13 11.39
CA PHE A 54 27.27 -3.02 12.12
C PHE A 54 28.18 -1.79 12.05
N ARG A 55 27.74 -0.64 12.58
CA ARG A 55 28.59 0.54 12.75
C ARG A 55 28.90 0.75 14.23
N ASP A 56 30.12 1.12 14.55
CA ASP A 56 30.53 1.42 15.92
C ASP A 56 30.08 2.83 16.36
N GLY A 57 30.51 3.26 17.56
CA GLY A 57 30.18 4.58 18.10
C GLY A 57 30.77 5.75 17.31
N THR A 58 31.78 5.49 16.49
CA THR A 58 32.39 6.48 15.57
C THR A 58 31.71 6.50 14.19
N GLY A 59 30.78 5.58 13.95
CA GLY A 59 30.09 5.41 12.67
C GLY A 59 30.85 4.55 11.65
N ARG A 60 32.04 4.04 11.99
CA ARG A 60 32.83 3.15 11.13
C ARG A 60 32.19 1.77 11.06
N GLN A 61 32.25 1.14 9.88
CA GLN A 61 31.69 -0.20 9.70
C GLN A 61 32.61 -1.24 10.33
N ARG A 62 32.05 -2.06 11.22
CA ARG A 62 32.71 -3.23 11.82
C ARG A 62 32.09 -4.52 11.30
N VAL A 63 32.93 -5.53 11.14
CA VAL A 63 32.55 -6.88 10.71
C VAL A 63 33.05 -7.88 11.72
N VAL A 64 32.17 -8.75 12.20
CA VAL A 64 32.51 -9.86 13.10
C VAL A 64 32.15 -11.16 12.39
N TYR A 65 33.14 -12.00 12.15
CA TYR A 65 32.93 -13.32 11.58
C TYR A 65 32.29 -14.24 12.61
N LEU A 66 31.17 -14.86 12.24
CA LEU A 66 30.41 -15.76 13.10
C LEU A 66 30.83 -17.22 12.91
N GLY A 67 31.48 -17.51 11.78
CA GLY A 67 31.93 -18.83 11.35
C GLY A 67 31.06 -19.42 10.25
N VAL A 68 31.29 -20.71 9.98
CA VAL A 68 30.64 -21.49 8.93
C VAL A 68 29.30 -22.10 9.37
N GLY A 69 29.08 -22.26 10.68
CA GLY A 69 27.87 -22.90 11.20
C GLY A 69 26.61 -22.01 11.10
N PRO A 70 25.48 -22.53 10.56
CA PRO A 70 24.25 -21.74 10.41
C PRO A 70 23.57 -21.43 11.75
N VAL A 71 23.68 -22.33 12.73
CA VAL A 71 22.99 -22.23 14.04
C VAL A 71 23.31 -20.92 14.74
N ARG A 72 24.60 -20.56 14.87
CA ARG A 72 25.01 -19.33 15.55
C ARG A 72 24.53 -18.08 14.80
N ALA A 73 24.60 -18.12 13.47
CA ALA A 73 24.13 -17.02 12.64
C ALA A 73 22.63 -16.79 12.82
N GLU A 74 21.85 -17.86 12.97
CA GLU A 74 20.40 -17.83 13.19
C GLU A 74 20.05 -17.31 14.59
N GLN A 75 20.75 -17.78 15.62
CA GLN A 75 20.60 -17.29 17.00
C GLN A 75 20.87 -15.78 17.10
N ILE A 76 21.95 -15.30 16.48
CA ILE A 76 22.28 -13.88 16.45
C ILE A 76 21.26 -13.11 15.60
N ALA A 77 20.84 -13.64 14.46
CA ALA A 77 19.81 -13.00 13.63
C ALA A 77 18.47 -12.89 14.36
N ALA A 78 18.07 -13.92 15.11
CA ALA A 78 16.87 -13.94 15.95
C ALA A 78 16.94 -12.86 17.05
N TYR A 79 18.06 -12.80 17.79
CA TYR A 79 18.30 -11.75 18.79
C TYR A 79 18.19 -10.35 18.18
N LEU A 80 18.87 -10.10 17.06
CA LEU A 80 18.80 -8.80 16.36
C LEU A 80 17.39 -8.49 15.87
N ALA A 81 16.66 -9.48 15.35
CA ALA A 81 15.29 -9.30 14.89
C ALA A 81 14.38 -8.87 16.02
N GLU A 82 14.50 -9.46 17.21
CA GLU A 82 13.75 -9.08 18.40
C GLU A 82 14.08 -7.65 18.84
N ARG A 83 15.36 -7.35 19.06
CA ARG A 83 15.82 -6.03 19.54
C ARG A 83 15.47 -4.90 18.58
N GLN A 84 15.58 -5.16 17.27
CA GLN A 84 15.32 -4.16 16.24
C GLN A 84 13.85 -4.13 15.81
N ALA A 85 12.98 -5.02 16.30
CA ALA A 85 11.59 -5.14 15.85
C ALA A 85 10.85 -3.81 15.93
N GLN A 86 10.99 -3.10 17.05
CA GLN A 86 10.34 -1.81 17.27
C GLN A 86 10.83 -0.75 16.27
N VAL A 87 12.15 -0.63 16.09
CA VAL A 87 12.76 0.34 15.17
C VAL A 87 12.35 0.03 13.72
N ARG A 88 12.36 -1.25 13.33
CA ARG A 88 11.93 -1.70 12.00
C ARG A 88 10.46 -1.39 11.77
N ARG A 89 9.57 -1.67 12.73
CA ARG A 89 8.15 -1.29 12.67
C ARG A 89 7.97 0.21 12.46
N ARG A 90 8.65 1.03 13.27
CA ARG A 90 8.59 2.50 13.15
C ARG A 90 9.11 2.98 11.80
N ARG A 91 10.18 2.39 11.28
CA ARG A 91 10.70 2.72 9.94
C ARG A 91 9.71 2.33 8.84
N ALA A 92 9.09 1.15 8.93
CA ALA A 92 8.07 0.70 7.98
C ALA A 92 6.87 1.64 7.94
N LEU A 93 6.31 2.00 9.10
CA LEU A 93 5.21 2.99 9.20
C LEU A 93 5.62 4.34 8.60
N ASN A 94 6.82 4.83 8.92
CA ASN A 94 7.33 6.08 8.36
C ASN A 94 7.51 6.03 6.83
N GLN A 95 7.97 4.90 6.28
CA GLN A 95 8.10 4.70 4.84
C GLN A 95 6.73 4.72 4.16
N LEU A 96 5.75 3.99 4.72
CA LEU A 96 4.37 3.98 4.23
C LEU A 96 3.75 5.39 4.30
N ARG A 97 4.00 6.14 5.37
CA ARG A 97 3.56 7.53 5.53
C ARG A 97 4.17 8.45 4.47
N ARG A 98 5.47 8.31 4.19
CA ARG A 98 6.14 9.05 3.10
C ARG A 98 5.54 8.69 1.74
N ARG A 99 5.28 7.39 1.49
CA ARG A 99 4.67 6.91 0.25
C ARG A 99 3.25 7.45 0.08
N GLY A 100 2.41 7.41 1.11
CA GLY A 100 1.07 8.00 1.10
C GLY A 100 1.07 9.52 0.90
N ARG A 101 1.99 10.24 1.56
CA ARG A 101 2.15 11.69 1.34
C ARG A 101 2.60 12.02 -0.09
N ARG A 102 3.43 11.18 -0.71
CA ARG A 102 3.86 11.31 -2.11
C ARG A 102 2.69 11.07 -3.06
N LEU A 103 1.95 9.97 -2.85
CA LEU A 103 0.76 9.65 -3.63
C LEU A 103 -0.25 10.80 -3.60
N LEU A 104 -0.66 11.27 -2.42
CA LEU A 104 -1.60 12.38 -2.29
C LEU A 104 -1.12 13.67 -2.97
N ARG A 105 0.20 13.91 -3.02
CA ARG A 105 0.77 15.06 -3.73
C ARG A 105 0.65 14.91 -5.25
N GLN A 106 0.85 13.69 -5.77
CA GLN A 106 0.76 13.39 -7.20
C GLN A 106 -0.68 13.34 -7.71
N VAL A 107 -1.62 12.99 -6.84
CA VAL A 107 -3.05 12.83 -7.17
C VAL A 107 -3.73 14.15 -7.42
N LYS A 108 -3.50 15.13 -6.55
CA LYS A 108 -4.16 16.43 -6.64
C LYS A 108 -4.05 17.07 -8.04
N PRO A 109 -2.86 17.22 -8.65
CA PRO A 109 -2.75 17.82 -9.98
C PRO A 109 -3.41 16.99 -11.07
N ARG A 110 -3.50 15.66 -10.93
CA ARG A 110 -4.16 14.77 -11.91
C ARG A 110 -5.69 14.90 -11.85
N LEU A 111 -6.26 14.93 -10.66
CA LEU A 111 -7.72 15.00 -10.51
C LEU A 111 -8.28 16.43 -10.54
N ALA A 112 -7.48 17.45 -10.20
CA ALA A 112 -7.95 18.82 -10.11
C ALA A 112 -8.61 19.36 -11.40
N PRO A 113 -8.09 19.10 -12.62
CA PRO A 113 -8.73 19.54 -13.86
C PRO A 113 -10.16 19.00 -14.01
N HIS A 114 -10.37 17.74 -13.65
CA HIS A 114 -11.64 17.04 -13.83
C HIS A 114 -12.67 17.36 -12.74
N ILE A 115 -12.20 17.67 -11.52
CA ILE A 115 -13.09 17.95 -10.38
C ILE A 115 -13.74 19.33 -10.46
N LYS A 116 -13.19 20.29 -11.23
CA LYS A 116 -13.71 21.67 -11.33
C LYS A 116 -15.20 21.73 -11.70
N ALA A 117 -15.65 20.83 -12.58
CA ALA A 117 -17.04 20.75 -13.04
C ALA A 117 -17.98 20.03 -12.05
N SER A 118 -17.47 19.47 -10.96
CA SER A 118 -18.25 18.68 -10.01
C SER A 118 -18.62 19.46 -8.73
N GLU A 119 -19.49 18.84 -7.91
CA GLU A 119 -19.74 19.30 -6.54
C GLU A 119 -18.54 19.09 -5.61
N TRP A 120 -17.43 18.51 -6.06
CA TRP A 120 -16.26 18.24 -5.23
C TRP A 120 -15.18 19.31 -5.41
N HIS A 121 -14.33 19.44 -4.41
CA HIS A 121 -13.14 20.28 -4.45
C HIS A 121 -12.07 19.73 -3.51
N PHE A 122 -10.82 20.16 -3.69
CA PHE A 122 -9.75 19.84 -2.77
C PHE A 122 -9.63 20.90 -1.67
N HIS A 123 -9.72 20.48 -0.40
CA HIS A 123 -9.32 21.29 0.75
C HIS A 123 -7.97 20.76 1.27
N GLY A 124 -6.90 21.50 0.97
CA GLY A 124 -5.53 21.01 1.16
C GLY A 124 -5.24 19.80 0.27
N ARG A 125 -5.19 18.60 0.88
CA ARG A 125 -5.00 17.30 0.21
C ARG A 125 -6.22 16.38 0.30
N GLN A 126 -7.28 16.81 0.99
CA GLN A 126 -8.49 16.02 1.15
C GLN A 126 -9.51 16.43 0.09
N LEU A 127 -10.17 15.46 -0.50
CA LEU A 127 -11.34 15.73 -1.32
C LEU A 127 -12.54 16.01 -0.41
N ARG A 128 -13.28 17.08 -0.68
CA ARG A 128 -14.49 17.47 0.04
C ARG A 128 -15.60 17.82 -0.93
N ARG A 129 -16.83 17.51 -0.55
CA ARG A 129 -18.01 17.99 -1.27
C ARG A 129 -18.21 19.47 -0.90
N LYS A 130 -18.50 20.31 -1.89
CA LYS A 130 -18.98 21.68 -1.68
C LYS A 130 -20.21 21.55 -0.80
N ARG A 131 -20.27 22.32 0.29
CA ARG A 131 -21.53 22.45 1.00
C ARG A 131 -22.46 23.11 -0.02
N ARG A 132 -23.57 22.44 -0.35
CA ARG A 132 -24.71 23.17 -0.89
C ARG A 132 -24.96 24.20 0.20
N CYS A 133 -24.61 25.47 -0.03
CA CYS A 133 -25.39 26.49 0.64
C CYS A 133 -26.80 26.09 0.24
N ALA A 134 -27.64 25.77 1.22
CA ALA A 134 -29.05 25.79 0.95
C ALA A 134 -29.22 27.11 0.21
N GLU A 135 -29.54 27.03 -1.09
CA GLU A 135 -30.15 28.16 -1.74
C GLU A 135 -31.35 28.36 -0.84
N ALA A 136 -31.19 29.24 0.17
CA ALA A 136 -32.30 29.93 0.75
C ALA A 136 -33.02 30.37 -0.50
N GLU A 137 -34.19 29.78 -0.75
CA GLU A 137 -35.09 30.15 -1.82
C GLU A 137 -35.26 31.65 -1.68
N THR A 138 -34.35 32.37 -2.32
CA THR A 138 -34.28 33.81 -2.26
C THR A 138 -35.25 34.15 -3.34
N THR A 139 -36.53 34.08 -2.94
CA THR A 139 -37.63 34.75 -3.60
C THR A 139 -37.07 36.04 -4.15
N THR A 140 -37.08 36.13 -5.47
CA THR A 140 -36.42 37.12 -6.28
C THR A 140 -36.94 38.51 -5.91
N PHE A 141 -36.40 39.12 -4.86
CA PHE A 141 -36.50 40.56 -4.67
C PHE A 141 -35.39 41.18 -5.51
N ILE A 142 -35.76 41.46 -6.76
CA ILE A 142 -34.95 42.24 -7.70
C ILE A 142 -34.74 43.61 -7.06
N LEU A 143 -33.59 43.80 -6.42
CA LEU A 143 -33.02 45.13 -6.24
C LEU A 143 -31.74 45.18 -7.06
N HIS A 144 -31.88 45.81 -8.23
CA HIS A 144 -30.79 46.39 -8.98
C HIS A 144 -29.89 47.18 -8.02
N ASN A 145 -28.63 46.78 -7.91
CA ASN A 145 -27.57 47.76 -7.77
C ASN A 145 -26.30 47.25 -8.46
N ALA A 146 -26.03 47.86 -9.60
CA ALA A 146 -24.77 47.77 -10.30
C ALA A 146 -23.69 48.41 -9.42
N ASN A 147 -22.63 47.66 -9.12
CA ASN A 147 -21.34 48.31 -8.94
C ASN A 147 -20.21 47.45 -9.48
N THR A 148 -19.77 47.87 -10.66
CA THR A 148 -18.54 47.52 -11.34
C THR A 148 -17.35 48.03 -10.55
N LYS A 149 -16.38 47.16 -10.25
CA LYS A 149 -14.93 47.38 -10.40
C LYS A 149 -14.15 46.30 -9.66
N GLY A 150 -13.19 45.69 -10.34
CA GLY A 150 -12.02 45.11 -9.69
C GLY A 150 -11.62 43.71 -10.14
N LEU A 151 -10.84 43.66 -11.24
CA LEU A 151 -9.66 42.80 -11.43
C LEU A 151 -9.76 41.31 -11.02
N SER A 152 -9.97 40.45 -12.01
CA SER A 152 -9.57 39.04 -11.94
C SER A 152 -8.63 38.69 -13.09
N MET A 153 -7.32 38.82 -12.86
CA MET A 153 -6.31 38.15 -13.69
C MET A 153 -6.40 36.64 -13.45
N THR A 154 -7.10 35.95 -14.34
CA THR A 154 -7.17 34.49 -14.34
C THR A 154 -6.22 33.98 -15.42
N GLN A 155 -5.01 33.58 -15.04
CA GLN A 155 -4.08 32.90 -15.94
C GLN A 155 -4.62 31.51 -16.29
N ALA A 156 -5.08 31.34 -17.52
CA ALA A 156 -5.45 30.05 -18.08
C ALA A 156 -4.17 29.30 -18.51
N TYR A 157 -3.70 28.37 -17.69
CA TYR A 157 -2.72 27.38 -18.12
C TYR A 157 -3.44 26.32 -18.97
N ALA A 158 -3.18 26.33 -20.28
CA ALA A 158 -3.60 25.27 -21.19
C ALA A 158 -2.76 24.01 -20.90
N VAL A 159 -3.37 23.03 -20.22
CA VAL A 159 -2.80 21.69 -20.04
C VAL A 159 -3.26 20.86 -21.23
N GLN A 160 -2.34 20.38 -22.07
CA GLN A 160 -2.67 19.49 -23.17
C GLN A 160 -3.16 18.12 -22.63
N PRO A 161 -4.29 17.58 -23.10
CA PRO A 161 -4.94 16.41 -22.51
C PRO A 161 -4.44 15.03 -23.01
N THR A 162 -3.25 14.93 -23.64
CA THR A 162 -2.85 13.69 -24.33
C THR A 162 -2.05 12.68 -23.50
N ASP A 163 -1.64 13.01 -22.27
CA ASP A 163 -0.90 12.05 -21.44
C ASP A 163 -1.87 11.13 -20.68
N ARG A 164 -2.11 9.93 -21.22
CA ARG A 164 -2.76 8.86 -20.47
C ARG A 164 -2.00 8.67 -19.15
N PRO A 165 -2.69 8.68 -17.99
CA PRO A 165 -2.03 8.59 -16.69
C PRO A 165 -1.30 7.24 -16.58
N THR A 166 0.03 7.28 -16.67
CA THR A 166 0.86 6.10 -16.44
C THR A 166 0.75 5.70 -14.97
N ALA A 167 0.59 4.40 -14.74
CA ALA A 167 0.57 3.81 -13.40
C ALA A 167 1.85 4.20 -12.65
N ILE A 168 1.72 4.78 -11.45
CA ILE A 168 2.86 5.38 -10.73
C ILE A 168 3.83 4.30 -10.20
N THR A 169 3.35 3.07 -10.03
CA THR A 169 4.16 1.89 -9.69
C THR A 169 3.29 0.67 -9.87
N ALA A 170 3.34 0.01 -11.03
CA ALA A 170 2.77 -1.33 -11.16
C ALA A 170 3.66 -2.27 -10.35
N THR A 171 3.23 -2.61 -9.14
CA THR A 171 3.89 -3.65 -8.35
C THR A 171 3.19 -4.93 -8.74
N SER A 172 3.79 -5.70 -9.66
CA SER A 172 3.22 -6.97 -10.12
C SER A 172 2.89 -7.86 -8.90
N GLY A 173 1.64 -8.32 -8.78
CA GLY A 173 1.16 -9.13 -7.65
C GLY A 173 0.48 -8.34 -6.53
N SER A 174 -0.08 -7.16 -6.82
CA SER A 174 -0.94 -6.45 -5.86
C SER A 174 -2.29 -7.15 -5.75
N GLN A 175 -2.85 -7.20 -4.54
CA GLN A 175 -4.21 -7.70 -4.30
C GLN A 175 -5.29 -6.86 -5.02
N HIS A 176 -4.92 -5.70 -5.55
CA HIS A 176 -5.81 -4.76 -6.23
C HIS A 176 -5.52 -4.64 -7.74
N ASP A 177 -4.85 -5.63 -8.33
CA ASP A 177 -4.58 -5.68 -9.77
C ASP A 177 -5.88 -5.59 -10.61
N GLY A 178 -6.98 -6.21 -10.16
CA GLY A 178 -8.29 -6.09 -10.82
C GLY A 178 -8.83 -4.66 -10.88
N MET A 179 -8.57 -3.83 -9.85
CA MET A 179 -8.97 -2.42 -9.85
C MET A 179 -8.11 -1.59 -10.81
N ARG A 180 -6.84 -1.96 -10.99
CA ARG A 180 -5.95 -1.33 -11.97
C ARG A 180 -6.36 -1.71 -13.39
N GLN A 181 -6.74 -2.96 -13.63
CA GLN A 181 -7.28 -3.42 -14.91
C GLN A 181 -8.60 -2.72 -15.25
N TRP A 182 -9.52 -2.59 -14.29
CA TRP A 182 -10.73 -1.80 -14.45
C TRP A 182 -10.41 -0.34 -14.80
N ALA A 183 -9.44 0.29 -14.10
CA ALA A 183 -9.01 1.65 -14.40
C ALA A 183 -8.44 1.79 -15.82
N GLN A 184 -7.72 0.77 -16.32
CA GLN A 184 -7.18 0.72 -17.67
C GLN A 184 -8.26 0.61 -18.74
N SER A 185 -9.38 -0.04 -18.44
CA SER A 185 -10.48 -0.21 -19.38
C SER A 185 -11.43 0.99 -19.43
N GLN A 186 -11.18 2.06 -18.67
CA GLN A 186 -12.02 3.25 -18.70
C GLN A 186 -11.64 4.16 -19.86
N ASP A 187 -12.63 4.56 -20.66
CA ASP A 187 -12.44 5.55 -21.73
C ASP A 187 -12.26 6.97 -21.19
N SER A 188 -12.87 7.24 -20.02
CA SER A 188 -12.77 8.51 -19.32
C SER A 188 -11.42 8.62 -18.59
N PRO A 189 -10.60 9.65 -18.88
CA PRO A 189 -9.33 9.85 -18.18
C PRO A 189 -9.53 10.14 -16.68
N PHE A 190 -10.68 10.68 -16.30
CA PHE A 190 -11.04 10.89 -14.90
C PHE A 190 -11.27 9.56 -14.18
N ASP A 191 -12.05 8.66 -14.77
CA ASP A 191 -12.40 7.38 -14.15
C ASP A 191 -11.18 6.45 -14.06
N ALA A 192 -10.35 6.44 -15.10
CA ALA A 192 -9.04 5.80 -15.06
C ALA A 192 -8.18 6.34 -13.91
N ALA A 193 -8.07 7.67 -13.76
CA ALA A 193 -7.29 8.28 -12.70
C ALA A 193 -7.82 7.95 -11.29
N VAL A 194 -9.15 7.93 -11.12
CA VAL A 194 -9.81 7.55 -9.86
C VAL A 194 -9.58 6.07 -9.54
N GLY A 195 -9.66 5.17 -10.53
CA GLY A 195 -9.42 3.75 -10.36
C GLY A 195 -8.00 3.43 -9.92
N TYR A 196 -7.01 3.99 -10.61
CA TYR A 196 -5.60 3.81 -10.23
C TYR A 196 -5.29 4.34 -8.84
N LEU A 197 -5.82 5.53 -8.51
CA LEU A 197 -5.66 6.11 -7.19
C LEU A 197 -6.26 5.22 -6.11
N THR A 198 -7.46 4.70 -6.35
CA THR A 198 -8.13 3.85 -5.39
C THR A 198 -7.31 2.58 -5.14
N ALA A 199 -6.80 1.95 -6.21
CA ALA A 199 -5.92 0.79 -6.09
C ALA A 199 -4.66 1.12 -5.26
N ASP A 200 -3.99 2.24 -5.56
CA ASP A 200 -2.80 2.68 -4.83
C ASP A 200 -3.09 2.97 -3.35
N LEU A 201 -4.26 3.55 -3.02
CA LEU A 201 -4.66 3.83 -1.64
C LEU A 201 -5.00 2.53 -0.89
N CYS A 202 -5.68 1.59 -1.53
CA CYS A 202 -5.98 0.28 -0.95
C CYS A 202 -4.69 -0.51 -0.68
N ASP A 203 -3.73 -0.53 -1.62
CA ASP A 203 -2.41 -1.14 -1.41
C ASP A 203 -1.66 -0.53 -0.22
N LEU A 204 -1.68 0.81 -0.13
CA LEU A 204 -1.07 1.50 1.01
C LEU A 204 -1.77 1.16 2.32
N ALA A 205 -3.11 1.16 2.35
CA ALA A 205 -3.89 0.82 3.52
C ALA A 205 -3.59 -0.63 3.99
N ALA A 206 -3.59 -1.59 3.05
CA ALA A 206 -3.19 -2.96 3.33
C ALA A 206 -1.76 -3.05 3.89
N GLY A 207 -0.83 -2.29 3.32
CA GLY A 207 0.55 -2.18 3.81
C GLY A 207 0.67 -1.62 5.23
N PHE A 208 -0.23 -0.72 5.65
CA PHE A 208 -0.28 -0.18 7.02
C PHE A 208 -0.85 -1.15 8.05
N ALA A 209 -1.79 -2.00 7.65
CA ALA A 209 -2.55 -2.84 8.58
C ALA A 209 -1.67 -3.76 9.42
N ALA A 210 -0.75 -4.50 8.79
CA ALA A 210 0.09 -5.46 9.51
C ALA A 210 1.11 -4.79 10.47
N PRO A 211 1.90 -3.77 10.06
CA PRO A 211 2.80 -3.07 10.98
C PRO A 211 2.08 -2.35 12.12
N LEU A 212 0.90 -1.77 11.85
CA LEU A 212 0.10 -1.08 12.87
C LEU A 212 -0.46 -2.07 13.88
N LYS A 213 -1.06 -3.19 13.42
CA LYS A 213 -1.55 -4.27 14.29
C LYS A 213 -0.42 -4.83 15.15
N ALA A 214 0.73 -5.12 14.56
CA ALA A 214 1.90 -5.61 15.30
C ALA A 214 2.41 -4.59 16.32
N ALA A 215 2.33 -3.29 16.03
CA ALA A 215 2.74 -2.25 16.97
C ALA A 215 1.75 -2.11 18.13
N LEU A 216 0.44 -2.18 17.88
CA LEU A 216 -0.60 -2.18 18.92
C LEU A 216 -0.47 -3.39 19.85
N GLN A 217 -0.24 -4.58 19.29
CA GLN A 217 -0.05 -5.81 20.08
C GLN A 217 1.23 -5.79 20.93
N ALA A 218 2.28 -5.10 20.46
CA ALA A 218 3.57 -5.05 21.15
C ALA A 218 3.67 -3.93 22.19
N THR A 219 2.70 -3.02 22.25
CA THR A 219 2.76 -1.85 23.14
C THR A 219 2.03 -2.17 24.45
N PRO A 220 2.73 -2.30 25.58
CA PRO A 220 2.05 -2.38 26.88
C PRO A 220 1.29 -1.08 27.13
N ALA A 221 0.09 -1.18 27.70
CA ALA A 221 -0.91 -0.11 27.80
C ALA A 221 -0.41 1.21 28.43
N ALA A 222 0.72 1.20 29.16
CA ALA A 222 1.19 2.31 29.97
C ALA A 222 2.36 3.14 29.37
N THR A 223 2.71 3.00 28.09
CA THR A 223 3.91 3.69 27.54
C THR A 223 3.60 4.88 26.63
N LEU A 224 4.44 5.93 26.73
CA LEU A 224 4.50 7.15 25.88
C LEU A 224 4.45 6.90 24.35
N GLN A 225 4.61 5.64 23.91
CA GLN A 225 4.50 5.22 22.52
C GLN A 225 3.07 5.25 21.98
N HIS A 226 2.06 5.42 22.85
CA HIS A 226 0.66 5.48 22.45
C HIS A 226 0.35 6.70 21.55
N ALA A 227 0.99 7.86 21.79
CA ALA A 227 0.75 9.06 21.00
C ALA A 227 1.21 8.89 19.53
N ASP A 228 2.41 8.33 19.31
CA ASP A 228 2.92 8.03 17.97
C ASP A 228 1.97 7.06 17.24
N LEU A 229 1.44 6.03 17.91
CA LEU A 229 0.52 5.07 17.30
C LEU A 229 -0.84 5.67 16.96
N VAL A 230 -1.35 6.59 17.79
CA VAL A 230 -2.59 7.33 17.51
C VAL A 230 -2.44 8.18 16.26
N GLU A 231 -1.30 8.85 16.08
CA GLU A 231 -1.02 9.63 14.87
C GLU A 231 -0.94 8.75 13.61
N GLU A 232 -0.30 7.57 13.71
CA GLU A 232 -0.25 6.63 12.59
C GLU A 232 -1.65 6.07 12.26
N ALA A 233 -2.47 5.76 13.27
CA ALA A 233 -3.85 5.33 13.09
C ALA A 233 -4.73 6.43 12.47
N ARG A 234 -4.58 7.69 12.91
CA ARG A 234 -5.27 8.85 12.31
C ARG A 234 -4.91 9.02 10.84
N PHE A 235 -3.62 8.90 10.52
CA PHE A 235 -3.15 8.99 9.13
C PHE A 235 -3.71 7.85 8.27
N PHE A 236 -3.72 6.62 8.79
CA PHE A 236 -4.35 5.48 8.13
C PHE A 236 -5.85 5.73 7.87
N LEU A 237 -6.62 6.14 8.87
CA LEU A 237 -8.05 6.46 8.72
C LEU A 237 -8.29 7.57 7.70
N GLN A 238 -7.41 8.57 7.65
CA GLN A 238 -7.47 9.63 6.65
C GLN A 238 -7.27 9.08 5.23
N LEU A 239 -6.30 8.18 5.03
CA LEU A 239 -6.07 7.54 3.73
C LEU A 239 -7.27 6.68 3.31
N SER A 240 -7.80 5.86 4.23
CA SER A 240 -8.96 5.01 3.95
C SER A 240 -10.20 5.82 3.59
N ARG A 241 -10.48 6.89 4.33
CA ARG A 241 -11.58 7.82 4.00
C ARG A 241 -11.37 8.52 2.67
N GLN A 242 -10.12 8.83 2.31
CA GLN A 242 -9.82 9.41 1.00
C GLN A 242 -10.04 8.39 -0.12
N ALA A 243 -9.67 7.13 0.08
CA ALA A 243 -9.94 6.04 -0.87
C ALA A 243 -11.44 5.84 -1.07
N GLU A 244 -12.20 5.80 0.02
CA GLU A 244 -13.66 5.72 -0.02
C GLU A 244 -14.30 6.89 -0.77
N ARG A 245 -13.80 8.12 -0.57
CA ARG A 245 -14.28 9.28 -1.32
C ARG A 245 -13.96 9.18 -2.82
N CYS A 246 -12.81 8.63 -3.16
CA CYS A 246 -12.45 8.36 -4.56
C CYS A 246 -13.37 7.28 -5.16
N LEU A 247 -13.68 6.21 -4.41
CA LEU A 247 -14.68 5.21 -4.83
C LEU A 247 -16.06 5.82 -5.06
N ARG A 248 -16.48 6.79 -4.24
CA ARG A 248 -17.74 7.51 -4.43
C ARG A 248 -17.71 8.49 -5.61
N LEU A 249 -16.53 8.91 -6.05
CA LEU A 249 -16.33 9.75 -7.24
C LEU A 249 -16.34 8.96 -8.53
N ALA A 250 -15.87 7.71 -8.50
CA ALA A 250 -16.08 6.83 -9.63
C ALA A 250 -17.60 6.82 -9.85
N PRO A 251 -18.09 7.25 -11.05
CA PRO A 251 -19.50 7.14 -11.37
C PRO A 251 -19.90 5.74 -10.98
N ARG A 252 -20.97 5.61 -10.17
CA ARG A 252 -21.46 4.34 -9.58
C ARG A 252 -21.02 3.26 -10.54
N VAL A 253 -19.95 2.51 -10.23
CA VAL A 253 -19.39 1.52 -11.16
C VAL A 253 -20.59 0.68 -11.52
N ASP A 254 -21.05 0.82 -12.75
CA ASP A 254 -22.49 0.79 -12.98
C ASP A 254 -23.11 -0.43 -12.33
N ALA A 255 -23.97 -0.17 -11.35
CA ALA A 255 -25.22 -0.89 -11.26
C ALA A 255 -26.02 -0.59 -12.54
N HIS A 256 -25.44 -0.88 -13.70
CA HIS A 256 -26.17 -1.20 -14.89
C HIS A 256 -26.39 -2.71 -14.74
N PRO A 257 -27.65 -3.12 -14.50
CA PRO A 257 -27.99 -4.51 -14.72
C PRO A 257 -27.56 -4.84 -16.14
N SER A 258 -26.72 -5.85 -16.29
CA SER A 258 -26.50 -6.54 -17.55
C SER A 258 -27.83 -7.15 -18.00
N ARG A 259 -28.70 -6.29 -18.53
CA ARG A 259 -29.87 -6.63 -19.32
C ARG A 259 -30.12 -5.52 -20.33
N ALA A 260 -29.28 -5.52 -21.37
CA ALA A 260 -29.76 -5.39 -22.73
C ALA A 260 -29.23 -6.65 -23.45
N LYS A 261 -29.96 -7.77 -23.48
CA LYS A 261 -31.02 -8.02 -24.47
C LYS A 261 -30.64 -7.46 -25.85
N LYS A 262 -29.66 -8.07 -26.52
CA LYS A 262 -29.63 -8.25 -27.98
C LYS A 262 -28.87 -9.55 -28.32
N SER A 263 -29.53 -10.67 -28.09
CA SER A 263 -29.57 -11.79 -29.05
C SER A 263 -30.77 -12.66 -28.70
N ALA A 264 -31.95 -12.12 -28.97
CA ALA A 264 -33.05 -12.94 -29.47
C ALA A 264 -33.02 -12.70 -30.98
N VAL A 265 -32.15 -13.46 -31.65
CA VAL A 265 -32.37 -13.81 -33.04
C VAL A 265 -32.61 -15.30 -32.98
N ASP A 266 -33.85 -15.67 -33.31
CA ASP A 266 -34.24 -17.02 -33.65
C ASP A 266 -33.21 -17.64 -34.59
N THR A 267 -32.69 -18.79 -34.20
CA THR A 267 -32.41 -19.85 -35.16
C THR A 267 -32.68 -21.15 -34.44
N ASP A 268 -33.95 -21.53 -34.46
CA ASP A 268 -34.33 -22.94 -34.40
C ASP A 268 -33.54 -23.71 -35.45
N VAL A 269 -32.56 -24.48 -35.01
CA VAL A 269 -32.11 -25.68 -35.72
C VAL A 269 -32.11 -26.80 -34.69
N LEU A 270 -33.16 -27.62 -34.73
CA LEU A 270 -33.18 -28.94 -34.12
C LEU A 270 -31.95 -29.72 -34.59
N VAL A 271 -31.01 -29.99 -33.68
CA VAL A 271 -30.06 -31.07 -33.83
C VAL A 271 -30.39 -32.11 -32.77
N ALA A 272 -30.86 -33.27 -33.25
CA ALA A 272 -31.21 -34.42 -32.42
C ALA A 272 -30.00 -34.94 -31.62
N PRO A 273 -30.21 -35.49 -30.41
CA PRO A 273 -29.13 -36.06 -29.62
C PRO A 273 -28.57 -37.31 -30.31
N THR A 274 -27.27 -37.27 -30.62
CA THR A 274 -26.50 -38.45 -31.02
C THR A 274 -26.36 -39.38 -29.79
N PRO A 275 -26.70 -40.67 -29.90
CA PRO A 275 -26.55 -41.60 -28.78
C PRO A 275 -25.06 -41.87 -28.46
N PRO A 276 -24.75 -42.23 -27.20
CA PRO A 276 -23.37 -42.52 -26.78
C PRO A 276 -22.83 -43.79 -27.45
N PRO A 277 -21.51 -43.84 -27.74
CA PRO A 277 -20.88 -45.04 -28.28
C PRO A 277 -20.92 -46.18 -27.26
N ALA A 278 -21.33 -47.35 -27.73
CA ALA A 278 -21.38 -48.59 -26.95
C ALA A 278 -19.99 -48.95 -26.41
N ALA A 279 -19.93 -49.26 -25.11
CA ALA A 279 -18.74 -49.78 -24.46
C ALA A 279 -18.40 -51.16 -25.03
N SER A 280 -17.22 -51.28 -25.67
CA SER A 280 -16.66 -52.55 -26.09
C SER A 280 -16.19 -53.34 -24.86
N ILE A 281 -16.84 -54.47 -24.61
CA ILE A 281 -16.41 -55.49 -23.65
C ILE A 281 -15.25 -56.27 -24.28
N PRO A 282 -14.07 -56.38 -23.64
CA PRO A 282 -13.03 -57.30 -24.09
C PRO A 282 -13.44 -58.75 -23.78
N ALA A 283 -13.44 -59.58 -24.82
CA ALA A 283 -13.58 -61.02 -24.68
C ALA A 283 -12.27 -61.62 -24.14
N SER A 284 -12.37 -62.33 -23.02
CA SER A 284 -11.33 -63.23 -22.52
C SER A 284 -11.41 -64.55 -23.29
N THR A 285 -10.32 -64.90 -23.97
CA THR A 285 -9.91 -66.30 -24.22
C THR A 285 -8.40 -66.38 -24.16
#